data_AF-R7PQC4-F1
#
_entry.id   AF-R7PQC4-F1
#
_cell.length_a   1.000
_cell.length_b   1.000
_cell.length_c   1.000
_cell.angle_alpha   90.00
_cell.angle_beta   90.00
_cell.angle_gamma   90.00
#
_symmetry.space_group_name_H-M   'P 1'
#
loop_
_entity.id
_entity.type
_entity.pdbx_description
1 polymer ?
#
loop_
_entity_poly.entity_id
_entity_poly.type
_entity_poly.pdbx_seq_one_letter_code
_entity_poly.pdbx_strand_id
1 'polypeptide(L)'
;MKKKIGLSLLVLSLCATSYALGFSFRGTNMRCHYPKFSAPLVLSPTNDDIEEYLEKGQDYIDNCDRDIQKILDAKKEAIETMHDVVEGAQVIPY
;
A
#
# COMPACT_ATOMS: atom_id res chain seq x y z
N MET A 1 4.77 30.35 -22.69
CA MET A 1 4.33 28.96 -22.95
C MET A 1 5.24 27.93 -22.26
N LYS A 2 6.57 28.01 -22.40
CA LYS A 2 7.54 27.12 -21.72
C LYS A 2 7.35 26.99 -20.19
N LYS A 3 7.06 28.10 -19.50
CA LYS A 3 6.78 28.12 -18.04
C LYS A 3 5.52 27.33 -17.63
N LYS A 4 4.49 27.29 -18.48
CA LYS A 4 3.23 26.57 -18.20
C LYS A 4 3.37 25.05 -18.37
N ILE A 5 4.17 24.63 -19.35
CA ILE A 5 4.49 23.22 -19.61
C ILE A 5 5.33 22.64 -18.46
N GLY A 6 6.32 23.41 -17.97
CA GLY A 6 7.12 23.01 -16.81
C GLY A 6 6.31 22.82 -15.54
N LEU A 7 5.33 23.69 -15.28
CA LEU A 7 4.45 23.58 -14.11
C LEU A 7 3.54 22.33 -14.21
N SER A 8 3.02 22.03 -15.40
CA SER A 8 2.19 20.85 -15.63
C SER A 8 2.97 19.54 -15.43
N LEU A 9 4.23 19.48 -15.90
CA LEU A 9 5.11 18.34 -15.70
C LEU A 9 5.50 18.16 -14.23
N LEU A 10 5.71 19.26 -13.50
CA LEU A 10 6.01 19.23 -12.07
C LEU A 10 4.84 18.68 -11.25
N VAL A 11 3.60 19.07 -11.56
CA VAL A 11 2.40 18.55 -10.89
C VAL A 11 2.21 17.06 -11.16
N LEU A 12 2.39 16.61 -12.40
CA LEU A 12 2.35 15.18 -12.76
C LEU A 12 3.44 14.37 -12.05
N SER A 13 4.66 14.91 -11.97
CA SER A 13 5.76 14.29 -11.24
C SER A 13 5.47 14.18 -9.75
N LEU A 14 4.86 15.21 -9.13
CA LEU A 14 4.51 15.21 -7.72
C LEU A 14 3.39 14.22 -7.38
N CYS A 15 2.41 14.06 -8.28
CA CYS A 15 1.38 13.02 -8.17
C CYS A 15 1.94 11.60 -8.35
N ALA A 16 2.99 11.39 -9.16
CA ALA A 16 3.64 10.08 -9.28
C ALA A 16 4.51 9.75 -8.05
N THR A 17 5.18 10.75 -7.47
CA THR A 17 5.97 10.56 -6.24
C THR A 17 5.13 10.26 -5.01
N SER A 18 3.84 10.63 -4.95
CA SER A 18 2.99 10.28 -3.80
C SER A 18 2.72 8.77 -3.72
N TYR A 19 2.51 8.11 -4.86
CA TYR A 19 2.35 6.65 -4.92
C TYR A 19 3.65 5.92 -4.56
N ALA A 20 4.80 6.39 -5.07
CA ALA A 20 6.10 5.78 -4.79
C ALA A 20 6.58 6.02 -3.34
N LEU A 21 6.39 7.22 -2.80
CA LEU A 21 6.75 7.55 -1.41
C LEU A 21 5.78 6.93 -0.40
N GLY A 22 4.50 6.71 -0.75
CA GLY A 22 3.55 5.94 0.06
C GLY A 22 3.94 4.46 0.22
N PHE A 23 4.75 3.93 -0.70
CA PHE A 23 5.26 2.57 -0.66
C PHE A 23 6.55 2.42 0.18
N SER A 24 7.24 3.51 0.52
CA SER A 24 8.66 3.44 0.87
C SER A 24 9.02 3.46 2.36
N PHE A 25 8.14 3.79 3.31
CA PHE A 25 8.51 3.83 4.75
C PHE A 25 7.38 3.55 5.74
N ARG A 26 6.46 2.62 5.46
CA ARG A 26 5.37 2.31 6.42
C ARG A 26 5.10 0.82 6.53
N GLY A 27 4.71 0.42 7.75
CA GLY A 27 4.67 -0.96 8.24
C GLY A 27 3.72 -1.91 7.53
N THR A 28 3.53 -3.08 8.13
CA THR A 28 2.61 -4.11 7.68
C THR A 28 2.04 -4.78 8.91
N ASN A 29 0.78 -5.19 8.85
CA ASN A 29 0.16 -5.99 9.89
C ASN A 29 0.36 -7.49 9.64
N MET A 30 0.76 -7.89 8.42
CA MET A 30 0.93 -9.29 8.05
C MET A 30 1.94 -10.01 8.95
N ARG A 31 1.50 -11.13 9.54
CA ARG A 31 2.28 -12.11 10.31
C ARG A 31 1.79 -13.52 9.93
N CYS A 32 2.13 -14.54 10.73
CA CYS A 32 1.56 -15.90 10.61
C CYS A 32 0.02 -15.89 10.56
N HIS A 33 -0.61 -15.04 11.39
CA HIS A 33 -2.03 -14.72 11.33
C HIS A 33 -2.20 -13.21 11.27
N TYR A 34 -3.26 -12.75 10.62
CA TYR A 34 -3.57 -11.33 10.60
C TYR A 34 -3.99 -10.88 12.01
N PRO A 35 -3.25 -9.98 12.65
CA PRO A 35 -3.52 -9.59 14.03
C PRO A 35 -4.83 -8.80 14.11
N LYS A 36 -5.55 -8.90 15.22
CA LYS A 36 -6.60 -7.93 15.55
C LYS A 36 -5.95 -6.63 16.01
N PHE A 37 -6.62 -5.49 15.76
CA PHE A 37 -6.21 -4.22 16.33
C PHE A 37 -6.09 -4.34 17.86
N SER A 38 -5.00 -3.81 18.41
CA SER A 38 -4.75 -3.79 19.84
C SER A 38 -3.90 -2.57 20.19
N ALA A 39 -4.47 -1.67 20.98
CA ALA A 39 -3.77 -0.58 21.63
C ALA A 39 -4.31 -0.47 23.06
N PRO A 40 -3.43 -0.31 24.07
CA PRO A 40 -3.88 -0.08 25.44
C PRO A 40 -4.46 1.33 25.56
N LEU A 41 -5.54 1.48 26.33
CA LEU A 41 -6.02 2.77 26.82
C LEU A 41 -6.05 2.69 28.35
N VAL A 42 -5.38 3.64 29.00
CA VAL A 42 -5.27 3.66 30.47
C VAL A 42 -6.60 3.99 31.13
N LEU A 43 -6.77 3.57 32.39
CA LEU A 43 -7.93 3.93 33.19
C LEU A 43 -7.84 5.43 33.55
N SER A 44 -8.85 6.22 33.16
CA SER A 44 -8.84 7.69 33.21
C SER A 44 -7.81 8.32 32.27
N PRO A 45 -7.98 8.18 30.94
CA PRO A 45 -7.02 8.68 29.95
C PRO A 45 -7.01 10.20 29.90
N THR A 46 -5.81 10.75 29.64
CA THR A 46 -5.63 12.13 29.23
C THR A 46 -6.01 12.31 27.77
N ASN A 47 -6.05 13.56 27.28
CA ASN A 47 -6.26 13.82 25.85
C ASN A 47 -5.12 13.23 25.01
N ASP A 48 -3.88 13.31 25.49
CA ASP A 48 -2.70 12.77 24.79
C ASP A 48 -2.80 11.24 24.67
N ASP A 49 -3.27 10.54 25.71
CA ASP A 49 -3.50 9.09 25.67
C ASP A 49 -4.57 8.70 24.62
N ILE A 50 -5.61 9.53 24.48
CA ILE A 50 -6.66 9.33 23.48
C ILE A 50 -6.11 9.58 22.08
N GLU A 51 -5.32 10.64 21.89
CA GLU A 51 -4.69 10.95 20.61
C GLU A 51 -3.74 9.82 20.18
N GLU A 52 -2.87 9.34 21.07
CA GLU A 52 -1.98 8.21 20.79
C GLU A 52 -2.77 6.93 20.43
N TYR A 53 -3.87 6.65 21.14
CA TYR A 53 -4.73 5.51 20.82
C TYR A 53 -5.35 5.63 19.42
N LEU A 54 -5.81 6.83 19.05
CA LEU A 54 -6.37 7.11 17.73
C LEU A 54 -5.31 7.02 16.64
N GLU A 55 -4.11 7.54 16.86
CA GLU A 55 -2.97 7.42 15.94
C GLU A 55 -2.62 5.95 15.68
N LYS A 56 -2.51 5.14 16.73
CA LYS A 56 -2.29 3.68 16.59
C LYS A 56 -3.41 2.99 15.83
N GLY A 57 -4.66 3.42 16.05
CA GLY A 57 -5.82 2.95 15.29
C GLY A 57 -5.70 3.26 13.80
N GLN A 58 -5.32 4.49 13.48
CA GLN A 58 -5.13 4.94 12.10
C GLN A 58 -3.98 4.18 11.42
N ASP A 59 -2.85 4.00 12.11
CA ASP A 59 -1.71 3.24 11.59
C ASP A 59 -2.09 1.79 11.27
N TYR A 60 -2.91 1.15 12.14
CA TYR A 60 -3.41 -0.20 11.88
C TYR A 60 -4.29 -0.23 10.63
N ILE A 61 -5.18 0.75 10.43
CA ILE A 61 -6.06 0.85 9.24
C ILE A 61 -5.22 1.09 7.99
N ASP A 62 -4.31 2.06 8.01
CA ASP A 62 -3.42 2.38 6.88
C ASP A 62 -2.58 1.17 6.44
N ASN A 63 -2.12 0.36 7.40
CA ASN A 63 -1.41 -0.88 7.11
C ASN A 63 -2.35 -1.95 6.53
N CYS A 64 -3.62 -2.01 6.94
CA CYS A 64 -4.60 -2.90 6.32
C CYS A 64 -4.82 -2.61 4.84
N ASP A 65 -5.04 -1.34 4.50
CA ASP A 65 -5.26 -0.95 3.12
C ASP A 65 -4.04 -1.27 2.24
N ARG A 66 -2.83 -1.04 2.77
CA ARG A 66 -1.59 -1.39 2.08
C ARG A 66 -1.44 -2.90 1.88
N ASP A 67 -1.71 -3.69 2.91
CA ASP A 67 -1.60 -5.14 2.83
C ASP A 67 -2.65 -5.73 1.87
N ILE A 68 -3.85 -5.14 1.78
CA ILE A 68 -4.86 -5.48 0.76
C ILE A 68 -4.32 -5.20 -0.64
N GLN A 69 -3.73 -4.03 -0.88
CA GLN A 69 -3.15 -3.73 -2.20
C GLN A 69 -2.05 -4.70 -2.59
N LYS A 70 -1.14 -5.04 -1.66
CA LYS A 70 -0.09 -6.05 -1.91
C LYS A 70 -0.67 -7.41 -2.32
N ILE A 71 -1.77 -7.84 -1.68
CA ILE A 71 -2.45 -9.09 -2.03
C ILE A 71 -3.08 -9.01 -3.43
N LEU A 72 -3.70 -7.87 -3.78
CA LEU A 72 -4.27 -7.64 -5.11
C LEU A 72 -3.20 -7.64 -6.19
N ASP A 73 -2.05 -6.99 -5.94
CA ASP A 73 -0.92 -6.96 -6.86
C ASP A 73 -0.33 -8.35 -7.07
N ALA A 74 -0.08 -9.11 -5.99
CA ALA A 74 0.41 -10.48 -6.07
C ALA A 74 -0.56 -11.40 -6.83
N LYS A 75 -1.88 -11.21 -6.65
CA LYS A 75 -2.89 -11.93 -7.42
C LYS A 75 -2.80 -11.60 -8.90
N LYS A 76 -2.62 -10.32 -9.25
CA LYS A 76 -2.48 -9.88 -10.64
C LYS A 76 -1.23 -10.47 -11.29
N GLU A 77 -0.09 -10.41 -10.60
CA GLU A 77 1.17 -10.99 -11.06
C GLU A 77 1.06 -12.50 -11.30
N ALA A 78 0.35 -13.23 -10.42
CA ALA A 78 0.11 -14.66 -10.60
C ALA A 78 -0.74 -14.95 -11.85
N ILE A 79 -1.76 -14.14 -12.13
CA ILE A 79 -2.60 -14.28 -13.33
C ILE A 79 -1.77 -14.00 -14.60
N GLU A 80 -0.99 -12.92 -14.61
CA GLU A 80 -0.11 -12.57 -15.72
C GLU A 80 0.92 -13.68 -15.99
N THR A 81 1.58 -14.18 -14.93
CA THR A 81 2.53 -15.29 -15.04
C THR A 81 1.88 -16.56 -15.60
N MET A 82 0.66 -16.89 -15.15
CA MET A 82 -0.08 -18.04 -15.70
C MET A 82 -0.38 -17.87 -17.18
N HIS A 83 -0.76 -16.66 -17.62
CA HIS A 83 -1.08 -16.38 -19.01
C HIS A 83 0.19 -16.40 -19.88
N ASP A 84 1.29 -15.79 -19.43
CA ASP A 84 2.58 -15.79 -20.12
C ASP A 84 3.10 -17.21 -20.36
N VAL A 85 2.94 -18.12 -19.39
CA VAL A 85 3.29 -19.54 -19.53
C VAL A 85 2.43 -20.23 -20.59
N VAL A 86 1.12 -19.94 -20.63
CA VAL A 86 0.20 -20.52 -21.62
C VAL A 86 0.51 -20.01 -23.03
N GLU A 87 0.73 -18.71 -23.18
CA GLU A 87 1.11 -18.12 -24.46
C GLU A 87 2.48 -18.65 -24.92
N GLY A 88 3.47 -18.71 -24.03
CA GLY A 88 4.78 -19.29 -24.32
C GLY A 88 4.73 -20.78 -24.69
N ALA A 89 3.80 -21.55 -24.11
CA ALA A 89 3.58 -22.96 -24.46
C ALA A 89 2.92 -23.14 -25.84
N GLN A 90 2.14 -22.17 -26.33
CA GLN A 90 1.53 -22.21 -27.66
C GLN A 90 2.51 -21.87 -28.79
N VAL A 91 3.68 -21.27 -28.49
CA VAL A 91 4.72 -20.92 -29.48
C VAL A 91 5.72 -22.07 -29.72
N ILE A 92 5.52 -23.26 -29.11
CA ILE A 92 6.31 -24.46 -29.43
C ILE A 92 5.48 -25.32 -30.40
N PRO A 93 5.62 -25.15 -31.74
CA PRO A 93 5.08 -26.11 -32.68
C PRO A 93 5.88 -27.43 -32.57
N TYR A 94 5.16 -28.54 -32.49
CA TYR A 94 5.71 -29.87 -32.77
C TYR A 94 6.14 -29.97 -34.25
#